data_AF-A0A853FVP5-F1
#
_entry.id   AF-A0A853FVP5-F1
#
_cell.length_a   1.000
_cell.length_b   1.000
_cell.length_c   1.000
_cell.angle_alpha   90.00
_cell.angle_beta   90.00
_cell.angle_gamma   90.00
#
_symmetry.space_group_name_H-M   'P 1'
#
loop_
_entity.id
_entity.type
_entity.pdbx_description
1 polymer ?
#
loop_
_entity_poly.entity_id
_entity_poly.type
_entity_poly.pdbx_seq_one_letter_code
_entity_poly.pdbx_strand_id
1 'polypeptide(L)'
;MLIDEGALLRAGGLPDANLAGLLFRLEHSTAIEQIPEILHTLMDAVQGAGFEELNRSLAAYIQHLVLSRAQSQEAVPQVTSLQELVMLISEKPGMWARQWKREGILEGRKEGREEGFQEGRQEGRQEGFWEGRQEGIAQGLRQGELSGQAALLERLLTRKFGPLPDTLVQRIRTGSDSELETWSLNFVDADSIEQVFVP
;
A
#
# COMPACT_ATOMS: atom_id res chain seq x y z
N MET A 1 -12.75 -8.17 24.06
CA MET A 1 -12.20 -6.81 23.93
C MET A 1 -10.69 -7.00 23.87
N LEU A 2 -10.13 -7.10 22.66
CA LEU A 2 -8.67 -7.21 22.47
C LEU A 2 -8.10 -5.83 22.79
N ILE A 3 -7.23 -5.77 23.78
CA ILE A 3 -6.45 -4.56 24.07
C ILE A 3 -5.25 -4.60 23.12
N ASP A 4 -5.03 -3.52 22.37
CA ASP A 4 -3.84 -3.34 21.54
C ASP A 4 -2.65 -3.02 22.48
N GLU A 5 -1.89 -4.06 22.80
CA GLU A 5 -0.78 -4.04 23.76
C GLU A 5 0.37 -3.12 23.29
N GLY A 6 0.57 -3.00 21.97
CA GLY A 6 1.54 -2.08 21.38
C GLY A 6 1.14 -0.60 21.47
N ALA A 7 -0.16 -0.30 21.50
CA ALA A 7 -0.64 1.06 21.72
C ALA A 7 -0.43 1.54 23.18
N LEU A 8 -0.56 0.65 24.16
CA LEU A 8 -0.39 0.96 25.59
C LEU A 8 1.07 1.27 25.97
N LEU A 9 2.03 0.54 25.38
CA LEU A 9 3.46 0.81 25.57
C LEU A 9 3.87 2.18 25.00
N ARG A 10 3.29 2.58 23.87
CA ARG A 10 3.52 3.91 23.25
C ARG A 10 2.89 5.06 24.03
N ALA A 11 1.87 4.79 24.84
CA ALA A 11 1.13 5.79 25.61
C ALA A 11 1.71 6.09 27.02
N GLY A 12 2.76 5.39 27.46
CA GLY A 12 3.42 5.65 28.75
C GLY A 12 2.57 5.34 29.99
N GLY A 13 1.54 4.50 29.86
CA GLY A 13 0.48 4.33 30.87
C GLY A 13 0.77 3.37 32.03
N LEU A 14 1.91 2.68 32.07
CA LEU A 14 2.23 1.72 33.14
C LEU A 14 3.60 2.05 33.77
N PRO A 15 3.75 1.97 35.11
CA PRO A 15 5.03 2.20 35.78
C PRO A 15 6.09 1.21 35.29
N ASP A 16 7.34 1.66 35.15
CA ASP A 16 8.48 0.86 34.64
C ASP A 16 8.73 -0.47 35.38
N ALA A 17 8.26 -0.57 36.63
CA ALA A 17 8.41 -1.74 37.50
C ALA A 17 7.17 -2.66 37.56
N ASN A 18 6.13 -2.41 36.76
CA ASN A 18 4.95 -3.29 36.73
C ASN A 18 5.23 -4.57 35.93
N LEU A 19 4.95 -5.73 36.52
CA LEU A 19 5.12 -7.05 35.91
C LEU A 19 4.43 -7.16 34.54
N ALA A 20 3.22 -6.61 34.39
CA ALA A 20 2.50 -6.61 33.12
C ALA A 20 3.21 -5.74 32.07
N GLY A 21 3.73 -4.57 32.46
CA GLY A 21 4.49 -3.69 31.58
C GLY A 21 5.82 -4.33 31.13
N LEU A 22 6.51 -5.03 32.03
CA LEU A 22 7.74 -5.75 31.73
C LEU A 22 7.50 -6.93 30.78
N LEU A 23 6.40 -7.66 30.95
CA LEU A 23 5.99 -8.74 30.03
C LEU A 23 5.65 -8.19 28.64
N PHE A 24 4.88 -7.11 28.55
CA PHE A 24 4.59 -6.48 27.25
C PHE A 24 5.86 -5.98 26.56
N ARG A 25 6.78 -5.36 27.31
CA ARG A 25 8.08 -4.94 26.77
C ARG A 25 8.89 -6.12 26.28
N LEU A 26 8.90 -7.24 26.99
CA LEU A 26 9.59 -8.46 26.57
C LEU A 26 8.96 -9.07 25.30
N GLU A 27 7.63 -9.06 25.20
CA GLU A 27 6.90 -9.58 24.05
C GLU A 27 7.10 -8.73 22.79
N HIS A 28 7.15 -7.41 22.93
CA HIS A 28 7.24 -6.49 21.80
C HIS A 28 8.66 -6.00 21.52
N SER A 29 9.66 -6.37 22.34
CA SER A 29 11.04 -5.97 22.11
C SER A 29 11.63 -6.71 20.92
N THR A 30 12.10 -5.94 19.96
CA THR A 30 12.95 -6.40 18.85
C THR A 30 14.45 -6.19 19.14
N ALA A 31 14.78 -5.51 20.25
CA ALA A 31 16.15 -5.19 20.66
C ALA A 31 16.65 -6.22 21.69
N ILE A 32 17.48 -7.16 21.22
CA ILE A 32 17.99 -8.24 22.06
C ILE A 32 18.84 -7.73 23.23
N GLU A 33 19.47 -6.58 23.06
CA GLU A 33 20.34 -5.95 24.04
C GLU A 33 19.57 -5.51 25.29
N GLN A 34 18.26 -5.27 25.17
CA GLN A 34 17.39 -4.83 26.27
C GLN A 34 16.76 -6.00 27.04
N ILE A 35 16.76 -7.20 26.46
CA ILE A 35 16.11 -8.38 27.06
C ILE A 35 16.78 -8.77 28.39
N PRO A 36 18.13 -8.80 28.54
CA PRO A 36 18.77 -9.06 29.82
C PRO A 36 18.32 -8.09 30.92
N GLU A 37 18.22 -6.79 30.63
CA GLU A 37 17.79 -5.78 31.61
C GLU A 37 16.34 -6.00 32.05
N ILE A 38 15.46 -6.33 31.11
CA ILE A 38 14.04 -6.63 31.40
C ILE A 38 13.93 -7.90 32.24
N LEU A 39 14.69 -8.96 31.90
CA LEU A 39 14.71 -10.21 32.65
C LEU A 39 15.27 -10.02 34.07
N HIS A 40 16.31 -9.20 34.24
CA HIS A 40 16.82 -8.83 35.57
C HIS A 40 15.78 -8.07 36.39
N THR A 41 15.08 -7.11 35.79
CA THR A 41 14.01 -6.36 36.47
C THR A 41 12.84 -7.28 36.86
N LEU A 42 12.46 -8.21 35.99
CA LEU A 42 11.46 -9.23 36.28
C LEU A 42 11.92 -10.14 37.42
N MET A 43 13.16 -10.60 37.40
CA MET A 43 13.73 -11.40 38.49
C MET A 43 13.61 -10.68 39.82
N ASP A 44 14.03 -9.42 39.91
CA ASP A 44 13.97 -8.63 41.14
C ASP A 44 12.53 -8.41 41.62
N ALA A 45 11.57 -8.20 40.70
CA ALA A 45 10.16 -7.99 41.02
C ALA A 45 9.47 -9.23 41.61
N VAL A 46 9.96 -10.44 41.32
CA VAL A 46 9.45 -11.71 41.88
C VAL A 46 10.46 -12.40 42.80
N GLN A 47 11.34 -11.63 43.46
CA GLN A 47 12.16 -12.11 44.57
C GLN A 47 11.38 -12.08 45.89
N GLY A 48 11.32 -13.21 46.59
CA GLY A 48 10.78 -13.29 47.95
C GLY A 48 10.06 -14.61 48.25
N ALA A 49 10.03 -14.99 49.53
CA ALA A 49 9.27 -16.14 50.01
C ALA A 49 7.77 -15.88 49.79
N GLY A 50 7.18 -16.59 48.82
CA GLY A 50 5.78 -16.42 48.41
C GLY A 50 5.55 -16.25 46.90
N PHE A 51 6.59 -15.93 46.12
CA PHE A 51 6.48 -15.77 44.66
C PHE A 51 7.12 -16.91 43.85
N GLU A 52 7.43 -18.04 44.49
CA GLU A 52 8.11 -19.17 43.85
C GLU A 52 7.30 -19.78 42.69
N GLU A 53 5.99 -19.93 42.86
CA GLU A 53 5.10 -20.44 41.80
C GLU A 53 5.00 -19.45 40.64
N LEU A 54 4.97 -18.15 40.92
CA LEU A 54 4.93 -17.10 39.90
C LEU A 54 6.26 -17.06 39.13
N ASN A 55 7.40 -17.13 39.84
CA ASN A 55 8.72 -17.19 39.22
C ASN A 55 8.85 -18.39 38.27
N ARG A 56 8.42 -19.57 38.72
CA ARG A 56 8.43 -20.80 37.90
C ARG A 56 7.51 -20.68 36.69
N SER A 57 6.30 -20.15 36.88
CA SER A 57 5.33 -19.99 35.79
C SER A 57 5.80 -18.98 34.75
N LEU A 58 6.39 -17.86 35.19
CA LEU A 58 7.00 -16.86 34.32
C LEU A 58 8.21 -17.44 33.58
N ALA A 59 9.06 -18.22 34.25
CA ALA A 59 10.21 -18.88 33.62
C ALA A 59 9.76 -19.83 32.49
N ALA A 60 8.75 -20.66 32.74
CA ALA A 60 8.18 -21.55 31.74
C ALA A 60 7.51 -20.79 30.58
N TYR A 61 6.77 -19.73 30.89
CA TYR A 61 6.13 -18.87 29.88
C TYR A 61 7.16 -18.19 28.98
N ILE A 62 8.16 -17.52 29.57
CA ILE A 62 9.21 -16.82 28.84
C ILE A 62 10.06 -17.81 28.07
N GLN A 63 10.38 -18.99 28.64
CA GLN A 63 11.06 -20.04 27.91
C GLN A 63 10.25 -20.44 26.67
N HIS A 64 8.95 -20.68 26.79
CA HIS A 64 8.11 -21.03 25.65
C HIS A 64 8.05 -19.90 24.61
N LEU A 65 7.89 -18.64 25.05
CA LEU A 65 7.90 -17.47 24.17
C LEU A 65 9.22 -17.35 23.41
N VAL A 66 10.36 -17.55 24.09
CA VAL A 66 11.69 -17.45 23.49
C VAL A 66 11.96 -18.62 22.55
N LEU A 67 11.59 -19.85 22.92
CA LEU A 67 11.77 -21.05 22.09
C LEU A 67 10.89 -21.06 20.85
N SER A 68 9.64 -20.59 20.98
CA SER A 68 8.70 -20.51 19.85
C SER A 68 9.21 -19.57 18.77
N ARG A 69 9.86 -18.46 19.16
CA ARG A 69 10.50 -17.51 18.25
C ARG A 69 11.80 -18.06 17.69
N ALA A 70 12.64 -18.68 18.51
CA ALA A 70 13.93 -19.20 18.09
C ALA A 70 13.87 -20.46 17.21
N GLN A 71 12.68 -20.98 16.84
CA GLN A 71 12.45 -22.15 15.95
C GLN A 71 13.52 -23.26 16.08
N SER A 72 13.98 -23.52 17.30
CA SER A 72 15.15 -24.37 17.53
C SER A 72 14.68 -25.81 17.65
N GLN A 73 15.30 -26.70 16.89
CA GLN A 73 15.08 -28.15 16.99
C GLN A 73 15.91 -28.80 18.11
N GLU A 74 16.74 -28.04 18.82
CA GLU A 74 17.50 -28.55 19.96
C GLU A 74 16.60 -28.75 21.18
N ALA A 75 16.75 -29.89 21.86
CA ALA A 75 16.10 -30.15 23.14
C ALA A 75 16.64 -29.17 24.19
N VAL A 76 15.88 -28.12 24.49
CA VAL A 76 16.24 -27.15 25.50
C VAL A 76 15.79 -27.68 26.88
N PRO A 77 16.68 -27.71 27.88
CA PRO A 77 16.31 -28.17 29.22
C PRO A 77 15.19 -27.28 29.78
N GLN A 78 14.19 -27.90 30.43
CA GLN A 78 13.14 -27.14 31.09
C GLN A 78 13.75 -26.30 32.21
N VAL A 79 13.47 -25.00 32.21
CA VAL A 79 13.92 -24.11 33.29
C VAL A 79 12.86 -24.06 34.38
N THR A 80 13.32 -24.08 35.62
CA THR A 80 12.47 -24.08 36.81
C THR A 80 12.39 -22.72 37.49
N SER A 81 13.24 -21.78 37.08
CA SER A 81 13.27 -20.40 37.58
C SER A 81 13.77 -19.42 36.52
N LEU A 82 13.46 -18.13 36.72
CA LEU A 82 13.98 -17.05 35.89
C LEU A 82 15.52 -16.96 35.96
N GLN A 83 16.11 -17.35 37.10
CA GLN A 83 17.56 -17.38 37.26
C GLN A 83 18.20 -18.44 36.36
N GLU A 84 17.61 -19.62 36.29
CA GLU A 84 18.04 -20.70 35.40
C GLU A 84 17.88 -20.31 33.93
N LEU A 85 16.80 -19.61 33.59
CA LEU A 85 16.58 -19.07 32.25
C LEU A 85 17.66 -18.05 31.85
N VAL A 86 18.01 -17.13 32.74
CA VAL A 86 19.09 -16.16 32.49
C VAL A 86 20.45 -16.86 32.37
N MET A 87 20.74 -17.89 33.17
CA MET A 87 21.95 -18.70 33.01
C MET A 87 22.00 -19.40 31.64
N LEU A 88 20.89 -20.01 31.23
CA LEU A 88 20.77 -20.68 29.93
C LEU A 88 20.99 -19.71 28.76
N ILE A 89 20.43 -18.50 28.82
CA ILE A 89 20.67 -17.41 27.85
C ILE A 89 22.14 -17.01 27.82
N SER A 90 22.77 -16.95 29.00
CA SER A 90 24.15 -16.50 29.18
C SER A 90 25.20 -17.53 28.76
N GLU A 91 24.85 -18.82 28.65
CA GLU A 91 25.73 -19.86 28.10
C GLU A 91 25.85 -19.82 26.57
N LYS A 92 24.78 -19.41 25.87
CA LYS A 92 24.78 -19.26 24.40
C LYS A 92 24.28 -17.88 23.90
N PRO A 93 24.80 -16.75 24.41
CA PRO A 93 24.24 -15.42 24.18
C PRO A 93 24.32 -14.99 22.70
N GLY A 94 25.30 -15.50 21.96
CA GLY A 94 25.47 -15.16 20.54
C GLY A 94 24.53 -15.88 19.57
N MET A 95 23.93 -17.01 19.94
CA MET A 95 23.07 -17.77 19.02
C MET A 95 21.72 -17.09 18.83
N TRP A 96 21.12 -16.60 19.92
CA TRP A 96 19.78 -16.02 19.89
C TRP A 96 19.81 -14.61 19.26
N ALA A 97 20.86 -13.83 19.55
CA ALA A 97 21.11 -12.53 18.89
C ALA A 97 21.18 -12.63 17.38
N ARG A 98 21.91 -13.63 16.86
CA ARG A 98 22.07 -13.83 15.41
C ARG A 98 20.80 -14.35 14.75
N GLN A 99 19.96 -15.07 15.47
CA GLN A 99 18.73 -15.62 14.93
C GLN A 99 17.64 -14.56 14.87
N TRP A 100 17.40 -13.81 15.96
CA TRP A 100 16.44 -12.71 15.96
C TRP A 100 16.80 -11.60 14.98
N LYS A 101 18.09 -11.26 14.84
CA LYS A 101 18.52 -10.31 13.80
C LYS A 101 18.17 -10.80 12.39
N ARG A 102 18.27 -12.12 12.14
CA ARG A 102 17.91 -12.71 10.85
C ARG A 102 16.41 -12.68 10.61
N GLU A 103 15.62 -13.07 11.60
CA GLU A 103 14.16 -13.05 11.53
C GLU A 103 13.62 -11.63 11.33
N GLY A 104 14.12 -10.64 12.09
CA GLY A 104 13.72 -9.25 11.93
C GLY A 104 14.05 -8.68 10.54
N ILE A 105 15.19 -9.06 9.94
CA ILE A 105 15.51 -8.68 8.56
C ILE A 105 14.55 -9.34 7.56
N LEU A 106 14.21 -10.61 7.76
CA LEU A 106 13.29 -11.34 6.87
C LEU A 106 11.87 -10.76 6.94
N GLU A 107 11.39 -10.49 8.15
CA GLU A 107 10.08 -9.91 8.40
C GLU A 107 9.99 -8.49 7.84
N GLY A 108 10.95 -7.62 8.18
CA GLY A 108 10.97 -6.25 7.64
C GLY A 108 11.11 -6.21 6.11
N ARG A 109 11.81 -7.18 5.49
CA ARG A 109 11.85 -7.30 4.02
C ARG A 109 10.51 -7.74 3.44
N LYS A 110 9.78 -8.62 4.13
CA LYS A 110 8.47 -9.09 3.70
C LYS A 110 7.44 -7.96 3.80
N GLU A 111 7.40 -7.28 4.93
CA GLU A 111 6.55 -6.12 5.17
C GLU A 111 6.83 -5.01 4.15
N GLY A 112 8.09 -4.58 4.01
CA GLY A 112 8.44 -3.52 3.05
C GLY A 112 8.15 -3.89 1.59
N ARG A 113 8.20 -5.17 1.23
CA ARG A 113 7.80 -5.64 -0.11
C ARG A 113 6.29 -5.57 -0.29
N GLU A 114 5.53 -5.94 0.73
CA GLU A 114 4.07 -5.91 0.70
C GLU A 114 3.54 -4.47 0.67
N GLU A 115 4.08 -3.60 1.52
CA GLU A 115 3.79 -2.16 1.52
C GLU A 115 4.12 -1.52 0.17
N GLY A 116 5.35 -1.70 -0.33
CA GLY A 116 5.75 -1.14 -1.62
C GLY A 116 4.94 -1.67 -2.80
N PHE A 117 4.47 -2.93 -2.75
CA PHE A 117 3.57 -3.46 -3.77
C PHE A 117 2.18 -2.82 -3.71
N GLN A 118 1.64 -2.62 -2.51
CA GLN A 118 0.33 -1.97 -2.33
C GLN A 118 0.37 -0.51 -2.76
N GLU A 119 1.41 0.22 -2.37
CA GLU A 119 1.63 1.62 -2.73
C GLU A 119 1.77 1.77 -4.25
N GLY A 120 2.69 1.05 -4.89
CA GLY A 120 2.88 1.09 -6.34
C GLY A 120 1.63 0.68 -7.13
N ARG A 121 0.82 -0.25 -6.60
CA ARG A 121 -0.48 -0.61 -7.22
C ARG A 121 -1.53 0.48 -7.09
N GLN A 122 -1.51 1.25 -6.00
CA GLN A 122 -2.42 2.37 -5.82
C GLN A 122 -2.02 3.54 -6.71
N GLU A 123 -0.73 3.89 -6.74
CA GLU A 123 -0.20 4.94 -7.60
C GLU A 123 -0.47 4.64 -9.08
N GLY A 124 -0.07 3.46 -9.58
CA GLY A 124 -0.28 3.11 -10.98
C GLY A 124 -1.76 3.06 -11.41
N ARG A 125 -2.69 2.76 -10.49
CA ARG A 125 -4.13 2.85 -10.78
C ARG A 125 -4.62 4.29 -10.85
N GLN A 126 -4.11 5.17 -10.00
CA GLN A 126 -4.48 6.58 -10.01
C GLN A 126 -3.94 7.27 -11.26
N GLU A 127 -2.66 7.03 -11.59
CA GLU A 127 -2.02 7.56 -12.80
C GLU A 127 -2.76 7.09 -14.06
N GLY A 128 -2.97 5.78 -14.23
CA GLY A 128 -3.66 5.25 -15.39
C GLY A 128 -5.12 5.72 -15.51
N PHE A 129 -5.80 5.97 -14.39
CA PHE A 129 -7.14 6.57 -14.41
C PHE A 129 -7.12 8.01 -14.92
N TRP A 130 -6.17 8.83 -14.44
CA TRP A 130 -6.06 10.22 -14.87
C TRP A 130 -5.65 10.34 -16.33
N GLU A 131 -4.66 9.56 -16.78
CA GLU A 131 -4.24 9.52 -18.17
C GLU A 131 -5.40 9.13 -19.09
N GLY A 132 -6.05 7.98 -18.81
CA GLY A 132 -7.17 7.51 -19.63
C GLY A 132 -8.35 8.48 -19.64
N ARG A 133 -8.61 9.18 -18.52
CA ARG A 133 -9.65 10.21 -18.45
C ARG A 133 -9.30 11.43 -19.29
N GLN A 134 -8.06 11.92 -19.23
CA GLN A 134 -7.63 13.06 -20.03
C GLN A 134 -7.68 12.75 -21.53
N GLU A 135 -7.17 11.58 -21.93
CA GLU A 135 -7.25 11.13 -23.32
C GLU A 135 -8.70 10.99 -23.80
N GLY A 136 -9.56 10.36 -22.99
CA GLY A 136 -10.97 10.21 -23.33
C GLY A 136 -11.71 11.53 -23.47
N ILE A 137 -11.44 12.51 -22.59
CA ILE A 137 -12.00 13.85 -22.69
C ILE A 137 -11.50 14.56 -23.95
N ALA A 138 -10.18 14.52 -24.22
CA ALA A 138 -9.60 15.17 -25.39
C ALA A 138 -10.15 14.60 -26.69
N GLN A 139 -10.25 13.26 -26.80
CA GLN A 139 -10.85 12.59 -27.95
C GLN A 139 -12.34 12.95 -28.10
N GLY A 140 -13.10 12.93 -27.00
CA GLY A 140 -14.53 13.26 -27.00
C GLY A 140 -14.80 14.71 -27.43
N LEU A 141 -14.00 15.66 -26.95
CA LEU A 141 -14.09 17.07 -27.35
C LEU A 141 -13.78 17.24 -28.84
N ARG A 142 -12.70 16.64 -29.33
CA ARG A 142 -12.33 16.72 -30.75
C ARG A 142 -13.39 16.09 -31.66
N GLN A 143 -13.91 14.92 -31.30
CA GLN A 143 -14.97 14.28 -32.06
C GLN A 143 -16.27 15.10 -32.04
N GLY A 144 -16.61 15.68 -30.88
CA GLY A 144 -17.76 16.57 -30.74
C GLY A 144 -17.64 17.84 -31.58
N GLU A 145 -16.45 18.44 -31.63
CA GLU A 145 -16.16 19.60 -32.46
C GLU A 145 -16.32 19.28 -33.95
N LEU A 146 -15.68 18.22 -34.45
CA LEU A 146 -15.80 17.80 -35.84
C LEU A 146 -17.25 17.48 -36.23
N SER A 147 -17.97 16.75 -35.37
CA SER A 147 -19.38 16.44 -35.61
C SER A 147 -20.25 17.71 -35.63
N GLY A 148 -19.94 18.68 -34.77
CA GLY A 148 -20.60 19.99 -34.75
C GLY A 148 -20.34 20.81 -36.00
N GLN A 149 -19.08 20.90 -36.44
CA GLN A 149 -18.68 21.58 -37.67
C GLN A 149 -19.36 20.95 -38.90
N ALA A 150 -19.31 19.63 -39.03
CA ALA A 150 -19.97 18.88 -40.10
C ALA A 150 -21.49 19.13 -40.13
N ALA A 151 -22.15 19.04 -38.97
CA ALA A 151 -23.59 19.27 -38.87
C ALA A 151 -23.99 20.72 -39.21
N LEU A 152 -23.14 21.70 -38.85
CA LEU A 152 -23.37 23.10 -39.21
C LEU A 152 -23.20 23.30 -40.72
N LEU A 153 -22.12 22.79 -41.31
CA LEU A 153 -21.86 22.87 -42.75
C LEU A 153 -22.97 22.20 -43.56
N GLU A 154 -23.45 21.02 -43.14
CA GLU A 154 -24.59 20.33 -43.75
C GLU A 154 -25.84 21.23 -43.79
N ARG A 155 -26.17 21.91 -42.67
CA ARG A 155 -27.32 22.82 -42.58
C ARG A 155 -27.14 24.06 -43.46
N LEU A 156 -25.95 24.63 -43.52
CA LEU A 156 -25.63 25.80 -44.35
C LEU A 156 -25.74 25.48 -45.84
N LEU A 157 -25.17 24.34 -46.25
CA LEU A 157 -25.25 23.85 -47.63
C LEU A 157 -26.68 23.51 -48.01
N THR A 158 -27.42 22.83 -47.13
CA THR A 158 -28.85 22.54 -47.37
C THR A 158 -29.66 23.81 -47.55
N ARG A 159 -29.33 24.88 -46.79
CA ARG A 159 -30.01 26.17 -46.89
C ARG A 159 -29.67 26.94 -48.16
N LYS A 160 -28.42 26.89 -48.64
CA LYS A 160 -27.97 27.62 -49.84
C LYS A 160 -28.35 26.90 -51.14
N PHE A 161 -28.20 25.57 -51.17
CA PHE A 161 -28.31 24.76 -52.40
C PHE A 161 -29.52 23.82 -52.42
N GLY A 162 -30.29 23.73 -51.33
CA GLY A 162 -31.43 22.80 -51.22
C GLY A 162 -31.03 21.42 -50.67
N PRO A 163 -31.94 20.42 -50.70
CA PRO A 163 -31.70 19.10 -50.13
C PRO A 163 -30.44 18.44 -50.68
N LEU A 164 -29.57 18.00 -49.79
CA LEU A 164 -28.32 17.34 -50.15
C LEU A 164 -28.54 15.83 -50.39
N PRO A 165 -27.90 15.23 -51.41
CA PRO A 165 -27.82 13.78 -51.55
C PRO A 165 -27.17 13.12 -50.32
N ASP A 166 -27.65 11.95 -49.93
CA ASP A 166 -27.14 11.20 -48.78
C ASP A 166 -25.63 10.94 -48.85
N THR A 167 -25.09 10.75 -50.06
CA THR A 167 -23.66 10.55 -50.29
C THR A 167 -22.82 11.77 -49.88
N LEU A 168 -23.31 12.99 -50.13
CA LEU A 168 -22.64 14.22 -49.70
C LEU A 168 -22.79 14.44 -48.20
N VAL A 169 -23.96 14.13 -47.62
CA VAL A 169 -24.16 14.18 -46.17
C VAL A 169 -23.19 13.25 -45.44
N GLN A 170 -23.02 12.02 -45.92
CA GLN A 170 -22.06 11.08 -45.35
C GLN A 170 -20.62 11.60 -45.49
N ARG A 171 -20.25 12.12 -46.67
CA ARG A 171 -18.92 12.71 -46.90
C ARG A 171 -18.61 13.86 -45.95
N ILE A 172 -19.59 14.74 -45.69
CA ILE A 172 -19.43 15.85 -44.73
C ILE A 172 -19.25 15.30 -43.31
N ARG A 173 -20.08 14.34 -42.88
CA ARG A 173 -20.04 13.79 -41.51
C ARG A 173 -18.78 12.99 -41.19
N THR A 174 -18.15 12.38 -42.19
CA THR A 174 -16.89 11.64 -42.02
C THR A 174 -15.67 12.46 -42.45
N GLY A 175 -15.86 13.73 -42.79
CA GLY A 175 -14.77 14.62 -43.20
C GLY A 175 -13.76 14.81 -42.08
N SER A 176 -12.49 14.86 -42.45
CA SER A 176 -11.41 15.25 -41.55
C SER A 176 -11.51 16.75 -41.20
N ASP A 177 -10.82 17.14 -40.14
CA ASP A 177 -10.73 18.54 -39.68
C ASP A 177 -10.35 19.51 -40.82
N SER A 178 -9.28 19.17 -41.56
CA SER A 178 -8.81 19.96 -42.69
C SER A 178 -9.81 20.00 -43.85
N GLU A 179 -10.52 18.91 -44.12
CA GLU A 179 -11.53 18.90 -45.18
C GLU A 179 -12.73 19.77 -44.81
N LEU A 180 -13.21 19.68 -43.57
CA LEU A 180 -14.31 20.50 -43.06
C LEU A 180 -13.95 21.98 -43.05
N GLU A 181 -12.71 22.33 -42.70
CA GLU A 181 -12.20 23.69 -42.77
C GLU A 181 -12.18 24.20 -44.22
N THR A 182 -11.58 23.45 -45.15
CA THR A 182 -11.53 23.83 -46.57
C THR A 182 -12.94 24.01 -47.15
N TRP A 183 -13.86 23.07 -46.90
CA TRP A 183 -15.23 23.19 -47.40
C TRP A 183 -15.97 24.37 -46.78
N SER A 184 -15.71 24.69 -45.51
CA SER A 184 -16.31 25.85 -44.83
C SER A 184 -15.81 27.17 -45.42
N LEU A 185 -14.54 27.25 -45.80
CA LEU A 185 -13.97 28.41 -46.49
C LEU A 185 -14.53 28.53 -47.92
N ASN A 186 -14.53 27.44 -48.69
CA ASN A 186 -15.04 27.44 -50.05
C ASN A 186 -16.54 27.77 -50.13
N PHE A 187 -17.33 27.41 -49.10
CA PHE A 187 -18.76 27.71 -49.03
C PHE A 187 -19.08 29.20 -49.22
N VAL A 188 -18.21 30.09 -48.74
CA VAL A 188 -18.42 31.54 -48.77
C VAL A 188 -18.52 32.03 -50.22
N ASP A 189 -17.60 31.58 -51.07
CA ASP A 189 -17.44 32.07 -52.44
C ASP A 189 -18.07 31.14 -53.50
N ALA A 190 -18.48 29.93 -53.12
CA ALA A 190 -19.00 28.94 -54.07
C ALA A 190 -20.38 29.30 -54.64
N ASP A 191 -20.51 29.35 -55.96
CA ASP A 191 -21.77 29.52 -56.68
C ASP A 191 -22.53 28.20 -56.90
N SER A 192 -21.84 27.06 -56.75
CA SER A 192 -22.43 25.72 -56.86
C SER A 192 -21.91 24.79 -55.77
N ILE A 193 -22.66 23.71 -55.52
CA ILE A 193 -22.29 22.73 -54.49
C ILE A 193 -20.96 22.03 -54.79
N GLU A 194 -20.65 21.81 -56.07
CA GLU A 194 -19.41 21.15 -56.51
C GLU A 194 -18.17 22.00 -56.17
N GLN A 195 -18.28 23.32 -56.25
CA GLN A 195 -17.19 24.25 -55.95
C GLN A 195 -16.79 24.21 -54.46
N VAL A 196 -17.72 23.85 -53.57
CA VAL A 196 -17.44 23.72 -52.13
C VAL A 196 -16.46 22.58 -51.85
N PHE A 197 -16.55 21.49 -52.60
CA PHE A 197 -15.80 20.25 -52.36
C PHE A 197 -14.48 20.16 -53.13
N VAL A 198 -14.04 21.26 -53.75
CA VAL A 198 -12.73 21.37 -54.39
C VAL A 198 -11.65 21.38 -53.30
N PRO A 199 -10.55 20.62 -53.46
CA PRO A 199 -9.47 20.56 -52.48
C PRO A 199 -8.71 21.89 -52.32
#